data_AF-A0A679HKK3-F1
#
_entry.id   AF-A0A679HKK3-F1
#
_cell.length_a   1.000
_cell.length_b   1.000
_cell.length_c   1.000
_cell.angle_alpha   90.00
_cell.angle_beta   90.00
_cell.angle_gamma   90.00
#
_symmetry.space_group_name_H-M   'P 1'
#
loop_
_entity.id
_entity.type
_entity.pdbx_description
1 polymer ?
#
loop_
_entity_poly.entity_id
_entity_poly.type
_entity_poly.pdbx_seq_one_letter_code
_entity_poly.pdbx_strand_id
1 'polypeptide(L)' 'MTTQVRSCPKCFQLMWLKQNEYEPLDEATIRAKCPHCGSTVRFKLVAEGANATGPKMGH' A
#
# COMPACT_ATOMS: atom_id res chain seq x y z
N MET A 1 -2.97 9.95 -11.12
CA MET A 1 -2.73 8.50 -10.90
C MET A 1 -2.06 8.33 -9.56
N THR A 2 -2.77 7.80 -8.56
CA THR A 2 -2.23 7.57 -7.21
C THR A 2 -1.51 6.22 -7.16
N THR A 3 -0.18 6.25 -7.08
CA THR A 3 0.65 5.06 -6.89
C THR A 3 0.97 4.92 -5.40
N GLN A 4 0.74 3.75 -4.81
CA GLN A 4 1.10 3.48 -3.43
C GLN A 4 2.33 2.59 -3.37
N VAL A 5 3.29 2.90 -2.50
CA VAL A 5 4.45 2.05 -2.23
C VAL A 5 4.17 1.20 -0.99
N ARG A 6 4.34 -0.12 -1.10
CA ARG A 6 4.12 -1.08 0.00
C ARG A 6 5.24 -2.12 0.02
N SER A 7 5.57 -2.64 1.19
CA SER A 7 6.54 -3.75 1.33
C SER A 7 5.82 -5.09 1.33
N CYS A 8 6.26 -6.04 0.50
CA CYS A 8 5.69 -7.38 0.50
C CYS A 8 5.96 -8.09 1.85
N PRO A 9 4.94 -8.59 2.58
CA PRO A 9 5.17 -9.32 3.84
C PRO A 9 5.81 -10.71 3.63
N LYS A 10 5.97 -11.17 2.39
CA LYS A 10 6.54 -12.48 2.07
C LYS A 10 8.00 -12.41 1.66
N CYS A 11 8.36 -11.51 0.74
CA CYS A 11 9.73 -11.37 0.26
C CYS A 11 10.42 -10.07 0.71
N PHE A 12 9.72 -9.22 1.47
CA PHE A 12 10.22 -7.96 2.01
C PHE A 12 10.67 -6.93 0.95
N GLN A 13 10.45 -7.21 -0.32
CA GLN A 13 10.71 -6.29 -1.42
C GLN A 13 9.65 -5.19 -1.50
N LEU A 14 10.09 -4.01 -1.92
CA LEU A 14 9.21 -2.87 -2.19
C LEU A 14 8.41 -3.11 -3.47
N MET A 15 7.13 -2.82 -3.39
CA MET A 15 6.14 -2.97 -4.44
C MET A 15 5.49 -1.64 -4.71
N TRP A 16 5.37 -1.28 -5.99
CA TRP A 16 4.64 -0.12 -6.43
C TRP A 16 3.30 -0.60 -6.94
N LEU A 17 2.23 -0.19 -6.26
CA LEU A 17 0.88 -0.62 -6.53
C LEU A 17 0.10 0.51 -7.18
N LYS A 18 -0.23 0.36 -8.46
CA LYS A 18 -1.18 1.21 -9.17
C LYS A 18 -2.62 0.77 -8.85
N GLN A 19 -3.59 1.66 -8.97
CA GLN A 19 -5.01 1.35 -8.74
C GLN A 19 -5.52 0.10 -9.46
N ASN A 20 -4.99 -0.22 -10.65
CA ASN A 20 -5.42 -1.38 -11.44
C ASN A 20 -4.65 -2.67 -11.10
N GLU A 21 -3.66 -2.61 -10.20
CA GLU A 21 -2.80 -3.74 -9.83
C GLU A 21 -3.18 -4.33 -8.44
N TYR A 22 -4.20 -3.75 -7.80
CA TYR A 22 -4.77 -4.27 -6.58
C TYR A 22 -6.29 -4.22 -6.62
N GLU A 23 -6.90 -5.16 -5.91
CA GLU A 23 -8.35 -5.29 -5.80
C GLU A 23 -8.77 -4.97 -4.37
N PRO A 24 -9.75 -4.08 -4.14
CA PRO A 24 -10.34 -3.93 -2.82
C PRO A 24 -11.07 -5.22 -2.44
N LEU A 25 -10.78 -5.75 -1.25
CA LEU A 25 -11.52 -6.87 -0.66
C LEU A 25 -12.64 -6.37 0.24
N ASP A 26 -12.37 -5.28 0.96
CA ASP A 26 -13.29 -4.56 1.83
C ASP A 26 -12.86 -3.08 1.88
N GLU A 27 -13.62 -2.25 2.60
CA GLU A 27 -13.37 -0.81 2.71
C GLU A 27 -11.97 -0.47 3.27
N ALA A 28 -11.37 -1.38 4.04
CA ALA A 28 -10.11 -1.15 4.73
C ALA A 28 -8.98 -2.07 4.24
N THR A 29 -9.21 -2.92 3.23
CA THR A 29 -8.25 -3.95 2.82
C THR A 29 -8.20 -4.10 1.31
N ILE A 30 -6.98 -4.09 0.78
CA ILE A 30 -6.70 -4.39 -0.63
C ILE A 30 -5.91 -5.69 -0.74
N ARG A 31 -6.05 -6.35 -1.88
CA ARG A 31 -5.30 -7.53 -2.29
C ARG A 31 -4.48 -7.19 -3.52
N ALA A 32 -3.20 -7.54 -3.52
CA ALA A 32 -2.32 -7.34 -4.66
C ALA A 32 -1.43 -8.55 -4.89
N LYS A 33 -1.00 -8.77 -6.13
CA LYS A 33 0.02 -9.77 -6.46
C LYS A 33 1.39 -9.13 -6.40
N CYS A 34 2.32 -9.76 -5.67
CA CYS A 34 3.71 -9.30 -5.63
C CYS A 34 4.39 -9.55 -6.98
N PRO A 35 4.98 -8.52 -7.63
CA PRO A 35 5.73 -8.71 -8.87
C PRO A 35 7.06 -9.46 -8.66
N HIS A 36 7.58 -9.46 -7.42
CA HIS A 36 8.88 -10.08 -7.11
C HIS A 36 8.77 -11.56 -6.78
N CYS A 37 7.81 -11.95 -5.93
CA CYS A 37 7.67 -13.34 -5.47
C CYS A 37 6.39 -14.02 -5.96
N GLY A 38 5.58 -13.34 -6.75
CA GLY A 38 4.31 -13.87 -7.28
C GLY A 38 3.21 -14.12 -6.24
N SER A 39 3.50 -13.92 -4.95
CA SER A 39 2.55 -14.16 -3.87
C SER A 39 1.42 -13.15 -3.87
N THR A 40 0.19 -13.62 -3.67
CA THR A 40 -0.96 -12.75 -3.40
C THR A 40 -0.95 -12.34 -1.93
N VAL A 41 -0.86 -11.04 -1.69
CA VAL A 41 -0.74 -10.45 -0.34
C VAL A 41 -1.85 -9.44 -0.10
N ARG A 42 -2.19 -9.23 1.17
CA ARG A 42 -3.23 -8.28 1.60
C ARG A 42 -2.59 -7.13 2.35
N PHE A 43 -3.08 -5.92 2.11
CA PHE A 43 -2.67 -4.71 2.81
C PHE A 43 -3.89 -4.02 3.39
N LYS A 44 -3.79 -3.57 4.64
CA LYS A 44 -4.77 -2.64 5.18
C LYS A 44 -4.54 -1.27 4.54
N LEU A 45 -5.59 -0.70 3.98
CA LEU A 45 -5.65 0.72 3.69
C LEU A 45 -5.55 1.44 5.03
N VAL A 46 -4.49 2.19 5.22
CA VAL A 46 -4.48 3.24 6.23
C VAL A 46 -5.47 4.27 5.70
N ALA A 47 -6.69 4.31 6.25
CA ALA A 47 -7.45 5.54 6.29
C ALA A 47 -6.48 6.62 6.79
N GLU A 48 -6.42 7.79 6.14
CA GLU A 48 -5.52 8.89 6.52
C GLU A 48 -5.51 9.04 8.05
N GLY A 49 -4.51 8.42 8.69
CA GLY A 49 -4.34 8.54 10.12
C GLY A 49 -3.86 9.95 10.40
N ALA A 50 -4.14 10.47 11.58
CA ALA A 50 -3.71 11.79 12.05
C ALA A 50 -2.20 12.12 11.86
N ASN A 51 -1.38 11.17 11.42
CA ASN A 51 0.03 11.32 11.08
C ASN A 51 0.30 11.59 9.58
N ALA A 52 -0.74 11.70 8.74
CA ALA A 52 -0.61 12.18 7.35
C ALA A 52 -0.42 13.71 7.27
N THR A 53 -0.48 14.41 8.41
CA THR A 53 0.14 15.72 8.53
C THR A 53 1.65 15.50 8.53
N GLY A 54 2.30 15.77 7.39
CA GLY A 54 3.75 15.89 7.33
C GLY A 54 4.29 16.82 8.42
N PRO A 55 5.59 16.80 8.72
CA PRO A 55 6.17 17.65 9.76
C PRO A 55 5.71 19.09 9.51
N LYS A 56 5.05 19.71 10.50
CA LYS A 56 4.79 21.15 10.45
C LYS A 56 6.15 21.81 10.36
N MET A 57 6.56 22.26 9.17
CA MET A 57 7.78 23.04 9.03
C MET A 57 7.56 24.30 9.87
N GLY A 58 8.24 24.34 11.01
CA GLY A 58 8.26 25.50 11.89
C GLY A 58 8.72 26.71 11.09
N HIS A 59 7.99 27.80 11.28
CA HIS A 59 8.26 29.13 10.76
C HIS A 59 9.64 29.64 11.19
#